data_AF-A0A7W9GGU0-F1
#
_entry.id   AF-A0A7W9GGU0-F1
#
_cell.length_a   1.000
_cell.length_b   1.000
_cell.length_c   1.000
_cell.angle_alpha   90.00
_cell.angle_beta   90.00
_cell.angle_gamma   90.00
#
_symmetry.space_group_name_H-M   'P 1'
#
loop_
_entity.id
_entity.type
_entity.pdbx_description
1 polymer ?
#
loop_
_entity_poly.entity_id
_entity_poly.type
_entity_poly.pdbx_seq_one_letter_code
_entity_poly.pdbx_strand_id
1 'polypeptide(L)'
;MTQRHPYPHADLQGAATRNTTAAELLTAFAKSAPALDHLWRHIFDALADAPALIIEIDRLRAELSALRYQRANLIAAIRATLAADDEGEHDPLFYVRDELHAQHHADARRASGGGR
;
A
#
# COMPACT_ATOMS: atom_id res chain seq x y z
N MET A 1 -18.67 6.39 12.39
CA MET A 1 -18.96 6.06 10.98
C MET A 1 -17.88 5.12 10.47
N THR A 2 -18.18 3.83 10.37
CA THR A 2 -17.29 2.80 9.83
C THR A 2 -17.26 2.96 8.32
N GLN A 3 -16.16 3.47 7.75
CA GLN A 3 -15.94 3.36 6.30
C GLN A 3 -15.83 1.86 5.96
N ARG A 4 -16.96 1.28 5.55
CA ARG A 4 -16.98 -0.05 4.94
C ARG A 4 -16.30 0.10 3.59
N HIS A 5 -15.07 -0.39 3.47
CA HIS A 5 -14.37 -0.39 2.20
C HIS A 5 -15.17 -1.32 1.25
N PRO A 6 -15.67 -0.81 0.10
CA PRO A 6 -16.64 -1.56 -0.71
C PRO A 6 -16.03 -2.77 -1.43
N TYR A 7 -14.71 -2.95 -1.36
CA TYR A 7 -14.01 -4.09 -1.93
C TYR A 7 -13.32 -4.88 -0.80
N PRO A 8 -13.55 -6.20 -0.70
CA PRO A 8 -12.74 -7.03 0.18
C PRO A 8 -11.27 -6.89 -0.23
N HIS A 9 -10.39 -6.69 0.75
CA HIS A 9 -8.96 -6.65 0.49
C HIS A 9 -8.56 -7.96 -0.18
N ALA A 10 -8.09 -7.89 -1.43
CA ALA A 10 -7.59 -9.07 -2.12
C ALA A 10 -6.45 -9.68 -1.28
N ASP A 11 -6.56 -10.99 -1.04
CA ASP A 11 -5.54 -11.79 -0.36
C ASP A 11 -4.31 -11.95 -1.27
N LEU A 12 -3.39 -11.01 -1.14
CA LEU A 12 -2.16 -10.95 -1.93
C LEU A 12 -1.20 -12.09 -1.59
N GLN A 13 -1.18 -12.54 -0.33
CA GLN A 13 -0.38 -13.68 0.08
C GLN A 13 -0.90 -14.97 -0.55
N GLY A 14 -2.22 -15.20 -0.50
CA GLY A 14 -2.84 -16.32 -1.20
C GLY A 14 -2.66 -16.23 -2.72
N ALA A 15 -2.66 -15.03 -3.30
CA ALA A 15 -2.37 -14.84 -4.73
C ALA A 15 -0.91 -15.21 -5.06
N ALA A 16 0.05 -14.80 -4.23
CA ALA A 16 1.46 -15.16 -4.39
C ALA A 16 1.66 -16.68 -4.29
N THR A 17 1.07 -17.34 -3.28
CA THR A 17 1.14 -18.79 -3.13
C THR A 17 0.55 -19.50 -4.35
N ARG A 18 -0.63 -19.08 -4.82
CA ARG A 18 -1.25 -19.66 -6.03
C ARG A 18 -0.37 -19.48 -7.27
N ASN A 19 0.28 -18.31 -7.44
CA ASN A 19 1.19 -18.04 -8.54
C ASN A 19 2.41 -18.96 -8.51
N THR A 20 3.04 -19.11 -7.34
CA THR A 20 4.19 -20.02 -7.15
C THR A 20 3.81 -21.46 -7.46
N THR A 21 2.69 -21.94 -6.90
CA THR A 21 2.21 -23.31 -7.18
C THR A 21 1.90 -23.50 -8.67
N ALA A 22 1.30 -22.52 -9.34
CA ALA A 22 1.03 -22.61 -10.78
C ALA A 22 2.33 -22.70 -11.59
N ALA A 23 3.33 -21.88 -11.29
CA ALA A 23 4.63 -21.90 -11.96
C ALA A 23 5.37 -23.25 -11.76
N GLU A 24 5.32 -23.82 -10.56
CA GLU A 24 5.90 -25.13 -10.25
C GLU A 24 5.23 -26.26 -11.05
N LEU A 25 3.89 -26.29 -11.05
CA LEU A 25 3.11 -27.28 -11.80
C LEU A 25 3.40 -27.17 -13.31
N LEU A 26 3.37 -25.95 -13.86
CA LEU A 26 3.65 -25.72 -15.28
C LEU A 26 5.08 -26.09 -15.66
N THR A 27 6.05 -25.87 -14.76
CA THR A 27 7.42 -26.34 -14.96
C THR A 27 7.50 -27.85 -15.09
N ALA A 28 6.71 -28.59 -14.30
CA ALA A 28 6.63 -30.04 -14.41
C ALA A 28 5.94 -30.50 -15.71
N PHE A 29 4.86 -29.83 -16.13
CA PHE A 29 4.15 -30.13 -17.37
C PHE A 29 4.93 -29.77 -18.63
N ALA A 30 5.66 -28.66 -18.63
CA ALA A 30 6.47 -28.24 -19.77
C ALA A 30 7.53 -29.30 -20.12
N LYS A 31 8.13 -29.94 -19.11
CA LYS A 31 9.12 -31.02 -19.29
C LYS A 31 8.55 -32.24 -20.02
N SER A 32 7.25 -32.52 -19.91
CA SER A 32 6.60 -33.65 -20.56
C SER A 32 6.00 -33.33 -21.93
N ALA A 33 5.99 -32.06 -22.35
CA ALA A 33 5.46 -31.62 -23.64
C ALA A 33 6.33 -30.53 -24.31
N PRO A 34 7.58 -30.84 -24.71
CA PRO A 34 8.51 -29.86 -25.29
C PRO A 34 8.06 -29.33 -26.66
N ALA A 35 7.20 -30.07 -27.37
CA ALA A 35 6.61 -29.61 -28.63
C ALA A 35 5.76 -28.32 -28.48
N LEU A 36 5.38 -27.96 -27.25
CA LEU A 36 4.56 -26.78 -26.93
C LEU A 36 5.37 -25.65 -26.26
N ASP A 37 6.71 -25.67 -26.30
CA ASP A 37 7.58 -24.70 -25.62
C ASP A 37 7.23 -23.22 -25.85
N HIS A 38 6.83 -22.87 -27.07
CA HIS A 38 6.44 -21.50 -27.39
C HIS A 38 5.18 -21.05 -26.63
N LEU A 39 4.21 -21.94 -26.42
CA LEU A 39 3.02 -21.66 -25.62
C LEU A 39 3.37 -21.57 -24.12
N TRP A 40 4.23 -22.47 -23.64
CA TRP A 40 4.69 -22.44 -22.26
C TRP A 40 5.39 -21.12 -21.92
N ARG A 41 6.20 -20.59 -22.84
CA ARG A 41 6.88 -19.30 -22.67
C ARG A 41 5.90 -18.16 -22.41
N HIS A 42 4.84 -18.04 -23.20
CA HIS A 42 3.82 -17.01 -22.98
C HIS A 42 3.15 -17.11 -21.61
N ILE A 43 2.93 -18.34 -21.11
CA ILE A 43 2.33 -18.54 -19.79
C ILE A 43 3.33 -18.18 -18.68
N PHE A 44 4.60 -18.57 -18.82
CA PHE A 44 5.64 -18.20 -17.86
C PHE A 44 5.87 -16.70 -17.79
N ASP A 45 5.87 -16.00 -18.94
CA ASP A 45 5.99 -14.55 -19.00
C ASP A 45 4.82 -13.88 -18.22
N ALA A 46 3.59 -14.35 -18.44
CA ALA A 46 2.41 -13.84 -17.71
C ALA A 46 2.48 -14.09 -16.19
N LEU A 47 3.03 -15.24 -15.76
CA LEU A 47 3.21 -15.55 -14.33
C LEU A 47 4.38 -14.78 -13.70
N ALA A 48 5.37 -14.38 -14.50
CA ALA A 48 6.54 -13.64 -14.05
C ALA A 48 6.20 -12.20 -13.66
N ASP A 49 5.15 -11.61 -14.23
CA ASP A 49 4.69 -10.26 -13.88
C ASP A 49 3.98 -10.21 -12.52
N ALA A 50 3.34 -11.31 -12.09
CA ALA A 50 2.49 -11.32 -10.91
C ALA A 50 3.21 -10.96 -9.59
N PRO A 51 4.43 -11.44 -9.29
CA PRO A 51 5.17 -11.03 -8.09
C PRO A 51 5.42 -9.52 -8.00
N ALA A 52 5.82 -8.89 -9.11
CA ALA A 52 6.08 -7.45 -9.16
C ALA A 52 4.79 -6.65 -8.92
N LEU A 53 3.69 -7.06 -9.55
CA LEU A 53 2.38 -6.44 -9.34
C LEU A 53 1.88 -6.61 -7.90
N ILE A 54 2.12 -7.77 -7.27
CA ILE A 54 1.74 -8.01 -5.87
C ILE A 54 2.50 -7.06 -4.93
N ILE A 55 3.82 -6.93 -5.12
CA ILE A 55 4.66 -6.00 -4.35
C ILE A 55 4.16 -4.56 -4.51
N GLU A 56 3.86 -4.16 -5.75
CA GLU A 56 3.39 -2.82 -6.05
C GLU A 56 2.03 -2.52 -5.43
N ILE A 57 1.09 -3.48 -5.47
CA ILE A 57 -0.21 -3.33 -4.81
C ILE A 57 -0.03 -3.20 -3.29
N ASP A 58 0.87 -3.96 -2.67
CA ASP A 58 1.13 -3.87 -1.23
C ASP A 58 1.73 -2.52 -0.85
N ARG A 59 2.71 -2.03 -1.65
CA ARG A 59 3.27 -0.68 -1.52
C ARG A 59 2.19 0.39 -1.60
N LEU A 60 1.33 0.34 -2.62
CA LEU A 60 0.24 1.29 -2.81
C LEU A 60 -0.80 1.23 -1.69
N ARG A 61 -1.08 0.05 -1.13
CA ARG A 61 -1.96 -0.11 0.04
C ARG A 61 -1.37 0.54 1.28
N ALA A 62 -0.07 0.35 1.51
CA ALA A 62 0.65 0.98 2.60
C ALA A 62 0.60 2.52 2.45
N GLU A 63 0.91 3.05 1.27
CA GLU A 63 0.87 4.48 0.95
C GLU A 63 -0.51 5.10 1.12
N LEU A 64 -1.55 4.44 0.62
CA LEU A 64 -2.93 4.90 0.77
C LEU A 64 -3.36 4.94 2.25
N SER A 65 -2.98 3.93 3.02
CA SER A 65 -3.31 3.86 4.46
C SER A 65 -2.60 4.98 5.23
N ALA A 66 -1.33 5.19 4.91
CA ALA A 66 -0.51 6.27 5.40
C ALA A 66 -1.13 7.66 5.13
N LEU A 67 -1.54 7.92 3.89
CA LEU A 67 -2.14 9.20 3.49
C LEU A 67 -3.49 9.42 4.17
N ARG A 68 -4.31 8.37 4.31
CA ARG A 68 -5.57 8.42 5.05
C ARG A 68 -5.36 8.78 6.51
N TYR A 69 -4.31 8.24 7.13
CA TYR A 69 -3.94 8.53 8.51
C TYR A 69 -3.47 9.99 8.68
N GLN A 70 -2.57 10.47 7.82
CA GLN A 70 -2.12 11.88 7.80
C GLN A 70 -3.30 12.84 7.64
N ARG A 71 -4.24 12.55 6.72
CA ARG A 71 -5.45 13.36 6.56
C ARG A 71 -6.34 13.35 7.81
N ALA A 72 -6.51 12.20 8.45
CA ALA A 72 -7.33 12.09 9.66
C ALA A 72 -6.73 12.90 10.82
N ASN A 73 -5.40 12.84 10.99
CA ASN A 73 -4.70 13.62 12.01
C ASN A 73 -4.79 15.12 11.73
N LEU A 74 -4.63 15.55 10.48
CA LEU A 74 -4.77 16.97 10.12
C LEU A 74 -6.19 17.49 10.42
N ILE A 75 -7.23 16.70 10.13
CA ILE A 75 -8.61 17.05 10.49
C ILE A 75 -8.76 17.14 12.01
N ALA A 76 -8.13 16.25 12.77
CA ALA A 76 -8.16 16.30 14.23
C ALA A 76 -7.44 17.56 14.76
N ALA A 77 -6.28 17.91 14.21
CA ALA A 77 -5.54 19.12 14.54
C ALA A 77 -6.34 20.39 14.23
N ILE A 78 -7.00 20.46 13.07
CA ILE A 78 -7.90 21.57 12.72
C ILE A 78 -9.03 21.70 13.73
N ARG A 79 -9.66 20.58 14.12
CA ARG A 79 -10.72 20.59 15.14
C ARG A 79 -10.21 21.03 16.51
N ALA A 80 -9.02 20.60 16.90
CA ALA A 80 -8.38 21.03 18.14
C ALA A 80 -8.09 22.53 18.12
N THR A 81 -7.56 23.06 17.01
CA THR A 81 -7.36 24.50 16.82
C THR A 81 -8.65 25.30 16.96
N LEU A 82 -9.76 24.85 16.35
CA LEU A 82 -11.04 25.56 16.47
C LEU A 82 -11.59 25.53 17.90
N ALA A 83 -11.47 24.40 18.61
CA ALA A 83 -11.88 24.30 20.00
C ALA A 83 -11.03 25.19 20.92
N ALA A 84 -9.71 25.21 20.70
CA ALA A 84 -8.78 26.05 21.45
C ALA A 84 -9.04 27.55 21.24
N ASP A 85 -9.42 27.96 20.02
CA ASP A 85 -9.81 29.35 19.73
C ASP A 85 -11.10 29.74 20.46
N ASP A 86 -12.13 28.87 20.42
CA ASP A 86 -13.38 29.06 21.17
C ASP A 86 -13.16 29.14 22.70
N GLU A 87 -12.16 28.41 23.22
CA GLU A 87 -11.78 28.41 24.64
C GLU A 87 -10.85 29.59 25.02
N GLY A 88 -10.41 30.40 24.05
CA GLY A 88 -9.52 31.54 24.26
C GLY A 88 -8.07 31.16 24.60
N GLU A 89 -7.62 29.98 24.16
CA GLU A 89 -6.23 29.56 24.29
C GLU A 89 -5.30 30.58 23.60
N HIS A 90 -4.10 30.81 24.16
CA HIS A 90 -3.20 31.85 23.68
C HIS A 90 -2.63 31.57 22.28
N ASP A 91 -2.48 30.29 21.91
CA ASP A 91 -1.93 29.86 20.62
C ASP A 91 -2.69 28.65 20.03
N PRO A 92 -3.94 28.84 19.57
CA PRO A 92 -4.74 27.75 18.99
C PRO A 92 -4.11 27.15 17.72
N LEU A 93 -3.29 27.92 17.00
CA LEU A 93 -2.60 27.47 15.79
C LEU A 93 -1.45 26.50 16.07
N PHE A 94 -1.10 26.28 17.34
CA PHE A 94 -0.10 25.30 17.74
C PHE A 94 -0.43 23.90 17.19
N TYR A 95 -1.66 23.42 17.35
CA TYR A 95 -2.04 22.05 16.95
C TYR A 95 -1.84 21.76 15.46
N VAL A 96 -2.23 22.67 14.57
CA VAL A 96 -2.01 22.50 13.13
C VAL A 96 -0.53 22.57 12.76
N ARG A 97 0.24 23.48 13.36
CA ARG A 97 1.68 23.59 13.10
C ARG A 97 2.43 22.35 13.57
N ASP A 98 2.08 21.82 14.73
CA ASP A 98 2.66 20.59 15.26
C ASP A 98 2.36 19.40 14.35
N GLU A 99 1.11 19.23 13.92
CA GLU A 99 0.75 18.15 13.01
C GLU A 99 1.44 18.28 11.64
N LEU A 100 1.54 19.48 11.07
CA LEU A 100 2.27 19.70 9.81
C LEU A 100 3.76 19.35 9.97
N HIS A 101 4.37 19.73 11.08
CA HIS A 101 5.75 19.37 11.38
C HIS A 101 5.92 17.85 11.54
N ALA A 102 5.00 17.18 12.25
CA ALA A 102 4.98 15.73 12.40
C ALA A 102 4.85 15.01 11.04
N GLN A 103 4.01 15.53 10.13
CA GLN A 103 3.85 14.98 8.78
C GLN A 103 5.10 15.17 7.92
N HIS A 104 5.75 16.33 7.97
CA HIS A 104 7.02 16.55 7.27
C HIS A 104 8.09 15.53 7.71
N HIS A 105 8.19 15.24 9.02
CA HIS A 105 9.10 14.21 9.53
C HIS A 105 8.70 12.79 9.10
N ALA A 106 7.41 12.50 8.97
CA ALA A 106 6.94 11.21 8.47
C ALA A 106 7.28 11.03 6.98
N ASP A 107 7.11 12.07 6.16
CA ASP A 107 7.40 12.04 4.72
C ASP A 107 8.90 11.96 4.45
N ALA A 108 9.72 12.71 5.20
CA ALA A 108 11.18 12.60 5.11
C ALA A 108 11.68 11.18 5.42
N ARG A 109 11.11 10.53 6.45
CA ARG A 109 11.43 9.13 6.78
C ARG A 109 11.05 8.18 5.65
N ARG A 110 9.89 8.36 5.01
CA ARG A 110 9.49 7.55 3.85
C ARG A 110 10.42 7.73 2.67
N ALA A 111 10.79 8.98 2.35
CA ALA A 111 11.74 9.28 1.28
C ALA A 111 13.12 8.64 1.52
N SER A 112 13.60 8.60 2.76
CA SER A 112 14.85 7.92 3.11
C SER A 112 14.76 6.38 3.11
N GLY A 113 13.56 5.82 3.33
CA GLY A 113 13.31 4.39 3.40
C GLY A 113 13.05 3.72 2.06
N GLY A 114 12.62 4.47 1.04
CA GLY A 114 12.30 3.96 -0.31
C GLY A 114 13.50 3.74 -1.23
N GLY A 115 14.74 3.89 -0.73
CA GLY A 115 15.98 3.80 -1.51
C GLY A 115 16.70 2.45 -1.49
N ARG A 116 16.02 1.32 -1.26
CA ARG A 116 16.63 -0.01 -1.23
C ARG A 116 15.88 -1.02 -2.06
#